data_AF-A0AAW6C9P4-F1
#
_entry.id   AF-A0AAW6C9P4-F1
#
_cell.length_a   1.000
_cell.length_b   1.000
_cell.length_c   1.000
_cell.angle_alpha   90.00
_cell.angle_beta   90.00
_cell.angle_gamma   90.00
#
_symmetry.space_group_name_H-M   'P 1'
#
loop_
_entity.id
_entity.type
_entity.pdbx_description
1 polymer ?
#
loop_
_entity_poly.entity_id
_entity_poly.type
_entity_poly.pdbx_seq_one_letter_code
_entity_poly.pdbx_strand_id
1 'polypeptide(L)'
;MKKIIGMFFTLLLLFQLGACGQSTLTWEEQYDLGVRYLSDGNYEEAIIAFTAAIDIDPKRVESYVSMAEAYQQQEEYDLAREILMRGYEETKSERLQNILDAIEANTVLSSNRELQESMERLYQSLKNGDVSAAADEFENWIRLNGDDPNSSGENKEIDISYPGLIFDGEKFYAEKEYKGVGLLFDTFAKVYYGEQNNGTPDGNGILLATNTWFPDGGIQFYAQSGTWVHGLSVGQAEIIDSVTSKHSQEDFWGWQISCTYDNQEVMDTADVTQICVIDGEEHEFDFHVAHGKLISSEWNLNRITCQLHDNCRIGVNVDDVNSVFFANPWTWGGEMPMDLNFFGVFSWGT
;
A
#
# COMPACT_ATOMS: atom_id res chain seq x y z
N MET A 1 -21.01 -82.44 -12.05
CA MET A 1 -20.39 -81.55 -11.04
C MET A 1 -19.09 -80.89 -11.53
N LYS A 2 -18.11 -81.60 -12.10
CA LYS A 2 -16.84 -81.01 -12.57
C LYS A 2 -16.97 -79.91 -13.65
N LYS A 3 -17.97 -79.99 -14.55
CA LYS A 3 -18.21 -78.96 -15.59
C LYS A 3 -18.86 -77.66 -15.06
N ILE A 4 -19.60 -77.74 -13.95
CA ILE A 4 -20.28 -76.57 -13.35
C ILE A 4 -19.30 -75.75 -12.51
N ILE A 5 -18.33 -76.42 -11.86
CA ILE A 5 -17.26 -75.78 -11.08
C ILE A 5 -16.33 -74.96 -11.99
N GLY A 6 -16.00 -75.48 -13.18
CA GLY A 6 -15.19 -74.75 -14.17
C GLY A 6 -15.88 -73.49 -14.71
N MET A 7 -17.20 -73.54 -14.93
CA MET A 7 -17.98 -72.41 -15.43
C MET A 7 -18.14 -71.30 -14.39
N PHE A 8 -18.23 -71.65 -13.11
CA PHE A 8 -18.22 -70.69 -12.00
C PHE A 8 -16.84 -70.03 -11.82
N PHE A 9 -15.75 -70.78 -12.01
CA PHE A 9 -14.40 -70.24 -11.94
C PHE A 9 -14.10 -69.24 -13.07
N THR A 10 -14.59 -69.50 -14.28
CA THR A 10 -14.47 -68.56 -15.42
C THR A 10 -15.31 -67.29 -15.25
N LEU A 11 -16.51 -67.40 -14.65
CA LEU A 11 -17.34 -66.23 -14.34
C LEU A 11 -16.76 -65.38 -13.19
N LEU A 12 -16.11 -66.01 -12.20
CA LEU A 12 -15.40 -65.31 -11.13
C LEU A 12 -14.15 -64.56 -11.64
N LEU A 13 -13.42 -65.15 -12.59
CA LEU A 13 -12.27 -64.53 -13.27
C LEU A 13 -12.68 -63.35 -14.17
N LEU A 14 -13.86 -63.42 -14.80
CA LEU A 14 -14.42 -62.31 -15.60
C LEU A 14 -14.95 -61.16 -14.73
N PHE A 15 -15.34 -61.43 -13.48
CA PHE A 15 -15.76 -60.39 -12.51
C PHE A 15 -14.57 -59.62 -11.90
N GLN A 16 -13.36 -60.18 -11.96
CA GLN A 16 -12.13 -59.51 -11.49
C GLN A 16 -11.49 -58.59 -12.53
N LEU A 17 -11.94 -58.63 -13.79
CA LEU A 17 -11.47 -57.74 -14.86
C LEU A 17 -12.23 -56.39 -14.93
N GLY A 18 -13.19 -56.17 -14.02
CA GLY A 18 -13.93 -54.91 -13.89
C GLY A 18 -13.29 -53.89 -12.94
N ALA A 19 -12.15 -54.21 -12.33
CA ALA A 19 -11.42 -53.34 -11.40
C ALA A 19 -10.08 -52.89 -11.99
N CYS A 20 -10.10 -52.31 -13.19
CA CYS A 20 -9.09 -51.30 -13.50
C CYS A 20 -9.38 -50.13 -12.57
N GLY A 21 -8.64 -50.03 -11.46
CA GLY A 21 -8.60 -48.82 -10.66
C GLY A 21 -8.10 -47.70 -11.56
N GLN A 22 -9.02 -46.93 -12.15
CA GLN A 22 -8.70 -45.59 -12.59
C GLN A 22 -8.36 -44.84 -11.32
N SER A 23 -7.08 -44.67 -11.02
CA SER A 23 -6.64 -43.63 -10.12
C SER A 23 -7.07 -42.31 -10.78
N THR A 24 -8.25 -41.82 -10.40
CA THR A 24 -8.64 -40.46 -10.73
C THR A 24 -7.55 -39.56 -10.18
N LEU A 25 -6.84 -38.86 -11.06
CA LEU A 25 -5.81 -37.91 -10.66
C LEU A 25 -6.41 -36.95 -9.63
N THR A 26 -5.63 -36.59 -8.62
CA THR A 26 -6.05 -35.62 -7.62
C THR A 26 -6.11 -34.21 -8.25
N TRP A 27 -6.77 -33.26 -7.58
CA TRP A 27 -6.75 -31.87 -8.04
C TRP A 27 -5.30 -31.34 -8.06
N GLU A 28 -4.44 -31.76 -7.12
CA GLU A 28 -3.02 -31.38 -7.06
C GLU A 28 -2.26 -31.87 -8.29
N GLU A 29 -2.45 -33.13 -8.68
CA GLU A 29 -1.80 -33.70 -9.86
C GLU A 29 -2.26 -33.03 -11.16
N GLN A 30 -3.55 -32.67 -11.25
CA GLN A 30 -4.09 -31.91 -12.38
C GLN A 30 -3.58 -30.46 -12.40
N TYR A 31 -3.51 -29.82 -11.24
CA TYR A 31 -2.97 -28.48 -11.09
C TYR A 31 -1.49 -28.44 -11.50
N ASP A 32 -0.67 -29.35 -10.97
CA ASP A 32 0.75 -29.47 -11.31
C ASP A 32 0.96 -29.74 -12.81
N LEU A 33 0.07 -30.54 -13.42
CA LEU A 33 0.09 -30.76 -14.86
C LEU A 33 -0.23 -29.48 -15.62
N GLY A 34 -1.24 -28.71 -15.18
CA GLY A 34 -1.58 -27.42 -15.76
C GLY A 34 -0.44 -26.41 -15.65
N VAL A 35 0.22 -26.31 -14.50
CA VAL A 35 1.40 -25.44 -14.29
C VAL A 35 2.53 -25.80 -15.24
N ARG A 36 2.78 -27.09 -15.49
CA ARG A 36 3.80 -27.52 -16.48
C ARG A 36 3.42 -27.10 -17.88
N TYR A 37 2.17 -27.34 -18.31
CA TYR A 37 1.70 -26.93 -19.62
C TYR A 37 1.77 -25.41 -19.82
N LEU A 38 1.35 -24.64 -18.81
CA LEU A 38 1.45 -23.18 -18.80
C LEU A 38 2.90 -22.72 -18.96
N SER A 39 3.82 -23.31 -18.20
CA SER A 39 5.26 -22.99 -18.28
C SER A 39 5.88 -23.35 -19.64
N ASP A 40 5.37 -24.39 -20.30
CA ASP A 40 5.79 -24.81 -21.64
C ASP A 40 5.13 -24.00 -22.76
N GLY A 41 4.20 -23.08 -22.44
CA GLY A 41 3.44 -22.29 -23.40
C GLY A 41 2.27 -23.02 -24.08
N ASN A 42 1.92 -24.21 -23.58
CA ASN A 42 0.81 -25.02 -24.08
C ASN A 42 -0.48 -24.63 -23.34
N TYR A 43 -1.01 -23.45 -23.67
CA TYR A 43 -2.04 -22.80 -22.86
C TYR A 43 -3.38 -23.54 -22.88
N GLU A 44 -3.77 -24.13 -24.01
CA GLU A 44 -5.01 -24.90 -24.12
C GLU A 44 -4.96 -26.17 -23.26
N GLU A 45 -3.85 -26.91 -23.27
CA GLU A 45 -3.63 -28.06 -22.39
C GLU A 45 -3.59 -27.65 -20.92
N ALA A 46 -3.01 -26.49 -20.61
CA ALA A 46 -3.02 -25.94 -19.26
C ALA A 46 -4.44 -25.67 -18.77
N ILE A 47 -5.27 -25.02 -19.59
CA ILE A 47 -6.68 -24.75 -19.31
C ILE A 47 -7.46 -26.04 -19.06
N ILE A 48 -7.24 -27.08 -19.88
CA ILE A 48 -7.90 -28.39 -19.70
C ILE A 48 -7.53 -29.00 -18.33
N ALA A 49 -6.24 -28.98 -17.98
CA ALA A 49 -5.76 -29.52 -16.72
C ALA A 49 -6.28 -28.72 -15.51
N PHE A 50 -6.26 -27.39 -15.57
CA PHE A 50 -6.83 -26.55 -14.51
C PHE A 50 -8.34 -26.70 -14.38
N THR A 51 -9.07 -26.88 -15.50
CA THR A 51 -10.50 -27.20 -15.47
C THR A 51 -10.75 -28.50 -14.71
N ALA A 52 -9.98 -29.54 -15.00
CA ALA A 52 -10.07 -30.80 -14.27
C ALA A 52 -9.75 -30.64 -12.78
N ALA A 53 -8.77 -29.80 -12.42
CA ALA A 53 -8.46 -29.49 -11.02
C ALA A 53 -9.63 -28.80 -10.31
N ILE A 54 -10.27 -27.82 -10.96
CA ILE A 54 -11.45 -27.10 -10.45
C ILE A 54 -12.65 -28.04 -10.30
N ASP A 55 -12.88 -28.93 -11.26
CA ASP A 55 -13.99 -29.91 -11.20
C ASP A 55 -13.82 -30.89 -10.03
N ILE A 56 -12.58 -31.21 -9.64
CA ILE A 56 -12.28 -32.07 -8.50
C ILE A 56 -12.40 -31.30 -7.18
N ASP A 57 -11.86 -30.08 -7.12
CA ASP A 57 -11.94 -29.22 -5.93
C ASP A 57 -12.22 -27.74 -6.32
N PRO A 58 -13.49 -27.31 -6.31
CA PRO A 58 -13.88 -25.97 -6.72
C PRO A 58 -13.51 -24.89 -5.69
N LYS A 59 -12.92 -25.25 -4.54
CA LYS A 59 -12.47 -24.27 -3.55
C LYS A 59 -11.00 -23.85 -3.74
N ARG A 60 -10.32 -24.34 -4.76
CA ARG A 60 -8.90 -24.06 -5.03
C ARG A 60 -8.71 -22.76 -5.78
N VAL A 61 -8.38 -21.71 -5.02
CA VAL A 61 -8.07 -20.38 -5.55
C VAL A 61 -6.97 -20.44 -6.61
N GLU A 62 -5.92 -21.21 -6.35
CA GLU A 62 -4.76 -21.33 -7.24
C GLU A 62 -5.15 -21.82 -8.64
N SER A 63 -6.10 -22.77 -8.73
CA SER A 63 -6.56 -23.29 -10.01
C SER A 63 -7.28 -22.24 -10.85
N TYR A 64 -8.07 -21.36 -10.23
CA TYR A 64 -8.71 -20.24 -10.93
C TYR A 64 -7.70 -19.19 -11.37
N VAL A 65 -6.74 -18.83 -10.51
CA VAL A 65 -5.68 -17.86 -10.82
C VAL A 65 -4.83 -18.35 -11.99
N SER A 66 -4.31 -19.58 -11.93
CA SER A 66 -3.46 -20.12 -12.99
C SER A 66 -4.22 -20.37 -14.31
N MET A 67 -5.51 -20.70 -14.25
CA MET A 67 -6.35 -20.77 -15.46
C MET A 67 -6.57 -19.38 -16.08
N ALA A 68 -6.79 -18.35 -15.26
CA ALA A 68 -6.90 -16.98 -15.75
C ALA A 68 -5.59 -16.48 -16.36
N GLU A 69 -4.44 -16.83 -15.77
CA GLU A 69 -3.12 -16.55 -16.34
C GLU A 69 -2.96 -17.21 -17.73
N ALA A 70 -3.36 -18.47 -17.89
CA ALA A 70 -3.34 -19.16 -19.18
C ALA A 70 -4.19 -18.45 -20.26
N TYR A 71 -5.34 -17.90 -19.87
CA TYR A 71 -6.16 -17.07 -20.76
C TYR A 71 -5.51 -15.72 -21.08
N GLN A 72 -4.88 -15.07 -20.10
CA GLN A 72 -4.14 -13.82 -20.33
C GLN A 72 -2.99 -13.99 -21.31
N GLN A 73 -2.25 -15.12 -21.24
CA GLN A 73 -1.18 -15.42 -22.20
C GLN A 73 -1.70 -15.64 -23.63
N GLN A 74 -2.98 -15.96 -23.79
CA GLN A 74 -3.67 -16.03 -25.08
C GLN A 74 -4.35 -14.70 -25.47
N GLU A 75 -4.14 -13.63 -24.70
CA GLU A 75 -4.80 -12.34 -24.85
C GLU A 75 -6.35 -12.40 -24.72
N GLU A 76 -6.87 -13.48 -24.11
CA GLU A 76 -8.30 -13.70 -23.88
C GLU A 76 -8.72 -13.09 -22.52
N TYR A 77 -8.58 -11.78 -22.39
CA TYR A 77 -8.76 -11.05 -21.12
C TYR A 77 -10.19 -11.16 -20.53
N ASP A 78 -11.22 -11.20 -21.38
CA ASP A 78 -12.61 -11.35 -20.95
C ASP A 78 -12.83 -12.70 -20.26
N LEU A 79 -12.27 -13.77 -20.82
CA LEU A 79 -12.36 -15.11 -20.25
C LEU A 79 -11.53 -15.23 -18.97
N ALA A 80 -10.33 -14.63 -18.93
CA ALA A 80 -9.55 -14.55 -17.71
C ALA A 80 -10.35 -13.92 -16.56
N ARG A 81 -11.01 -12.79 -16.82
CA ARG A 81 -11.86 -12.10 -15.83
C ARG A 81 -13.08 -12.94 -15.42
N GLU A 82 -13.72 -13.63 -16.37
CA GLU A 82 -14.86 -14.52 -16.07
C GLU A 82 -14.45 -15.66 -15.13
N ILE A 83 -13.31 -16.30 -15.37
CA ILE A 83 -12.80 -17.38 -14.53
C ILE A 83 -12.47 -16.90 -13.12
N LEU A 84 -11.83 -15.72 -12.99
CA LEU A 84 -11.54 -15.11 -11.69
C LEU A 84 -12.83 -14.79 -10.92
N MET A 85 -13.83 -14.21 -11.61
CA MET A 85 -15.13 -13.88 -11.02
C MET A 85 -15.85 -15.14 -10.54
N ARG A 86 -15.88 -16.19 -11.36
CA ARG A 86 -16.43 -17.50 -10.96
C ARG A 86 -15.69 -18.08 -9.76
N GLY A 87 -14.35 -18.00 -9.76
CA GLY A 87 -13.54 -18.43 -8.63
C GLY A 87 -13.86 -17.64 -7.35
N TYR A 88 -14.06 -16.33 -7.44
CA TYR A 88 -14.46 -15.50 -6.30
C TYR A 88 -15.87 -15.85 -5.82
N GLU A 89 -16.81 -16.10 -6.73
CA GLU A 89 -18.17 -16.52 -6.39
C GLU A 89 -18.17 -17.83 -5.59
N GLU A 90 -17.35 -18.79 -6.01
CA GLU A 90 -17.20 -20.09 -5.36
C GLU A 90 -16.43 -19.98 -4.04
N THR A 91 -15.32 -19.25 -3.98
CA THR A 91 -14.39 -19.30 -2.84
C THR A 91 -14.60 -18.19 -1.81
N LYS A 92 -15.12 -17.03 -2.22
CA LYS A 92 -15.08 -15.77 -1.47
C LYS A 92 -13.66 -15.36 -1.07
N SER A 93 -12.67 -15.74 -1.88
CA SER A 93 -11.26 -15.45 -1.62
C SER A 93 -10.93 -13.98 -1.87
N GLU A 94 -10.42 -13.32 -0.84
CA GLU A 94 -9.83 -11.98 -0.92
C GLU A 94 -8.76 -11.88 -2.02
N ARG A 95 -7.90 -12.89 -2.17
CA ARG A 95 -6.90 -12.92 -3.26
C ARG A 95 -7.51 -12.75 -4.66
N LEU A 96 -8.66 -13.40 -4.92
CA LEU A 96 -9.31 -13.29 -6.24
C LEU A 96 -10.00 -11.94 -6.40
N GLN A 97 -10.57 -11.40 -5.33
CA GLN A 97 -11.11 -10.06 -5.30
C GLN A 97 -10.03 -9.03 -5.64
N ASN A 98 -8.86 -9.08 -4.97
CA ASN A 98 -7.77 -8.14 -5.22
C ASN A 98 -7.25 -8.22 -6.67
N ILE A 99 -7.21 -9.42 -7.29
CA ILE A 99 -6.85 -9.56 -8.71
C ILE A 99 -7.91 -8.92 -9.61
N LEU A 100 -9.21 -9.10 -9.31
CA LEU A 100 -10.30 -8.46 -10.05
C LEU A 100 -10.26 -6.93 -9.91
N ASP A 101 -9.97 -6.43 -8.71
CA ASP A 101 -9.83 -5.00 -8.44
C ASP A 101 -8.65 -4.41 -9.22
N ALA A 102 -7.52 -5.13 -9.34
CA ALA A 102 -6.41 -4.73 -10.21
C ALA A 102 -6.81 -4.65 -11.69
N ILE A 103 -7.61 -5.60 -12.20
CA ILE A 103 -8.11 -5.58 -13.58
C ILE A 103 -9.04 -4.38 -13.81
N GLU A 104 -9.93 -4.11 -12.88
CA GLU A 104 -10.84 -2.95 -12.95
C GLU A 104 -10.05 -1.63 -12.90
N ALA A 105 -9.09 -1.51 -11.97
CA ALA A 105 -8.20 -0.37 -11.87
C ALA A 105 -7.45 -0.09 -13.18
N ASN A 106 -6.92 -1.13 -13.83
CA ASN A 106 -6.25 -1.01 -15.12
C ASN A 106 -7.20 -0.61 -16.26
N THR A 107 -8.46 -1.04 -16.20
CA THR A 107 -9.49 -0.63 -17.16
C THR A 107 -9.82 0.86 -17.02
N VAL A 108 -9.97 1.34 -15.79
CA VAL A 108 -10.16 2.76 -15.49
C VAL A 108 -8.94 3.56 -15.94
N LEU A 109 -7.72 3.13 -15.58
CA LEU A 109 -6.48 3.80 -15.93
C LEU A 109 -6.29 3.94 -17.45
N SER A 110 -6.51 2.86 -18.21
CA SER A 110 -6.34 2.86 -19.67
C SER A 110 -7.40 3.68 -20.41
N SER A 111 -8.57 3.90 -19.80
CA SER A 111 -9.65 4.72 -20.36
C SER A 111 -9.58 6.20 -19.94
N ASN A 112 -8.76 6.54 -18.93
CA ASN A 112 -8.58 7.89 -18.42
C ASN A 112 -7.12 8.34 -18.54
N ARG A 113 -6.80 9.00 -19.65
CA ARG A 113 -5.44 9.50 -19.95
C ARG A 113 -4.90 10.44 -18.87
N GLU A 114 -5.73 11.32 -18.33
CA GLU A 114 -5.28 12.30 -17.33
C GLU A 114 -4.90 11.61 -16.02
N LEU A 115 -5.71 10.64 -15.59
CA LEU A 115 -5.41 9.80 -14.44
C LEU A 115 -4.13 8.97 -14.67
N GLN A 116 -3.97 8.39 -15.86
CA GLN A 116 -2.77 7.63 -16.23
C GLN A 116 -1.50 8.50 -16.14
N GLU A 117 -1.53 9.70 -16.73
CA GLU A 117 -0.39 10.61 -16.70
C GLU A 117 -0.11 11.09 -15.27
N SER A 118 -1.13 11.32 -14.44
CA SER A 118 -0.95 11.70 -13.02
C SER A 118 -0.31 10.58 -12.21
N MET A 119 -0.73 9.32 -12.40
CA MET A 119 -0.15 8.16 -11.72
C MET A 119 1.32 7.95 -12.08
N GLU A 120 1.67 8.11 -13.36
CA GLU A 120 3.06 8.00 -13.81
C GLU A 120 3.93 9.13 -13.22
N ARG A 121 3.42 10.37 -13.17
CA ARG A 121 4.17 11.47 -12.54
C ARG A 121 4.34 11.26 -11.05
N LEU A 122 3.31 10.79 -10.33
CA LEU A 122 3.43 10.41 -8.92
C LEU A 122 4.52 9.34 -8.71
N TYR A 123 4.51 8.29 -9.53
CA TYR A 123 5.52 7.23 -9.50
C TYR A 123 6.93 7.79 -9.72
N GLN A 124 7.14 8.60 -10.76
CA GLN A 124 8.45 9.16 -11.08
C GLN A 124 8.95 10.16 -10.02
N SER A 125 8.06 10.99 -9.46
CA SER A 125 8.43 11.94 -8.40
C SER A 125 8.92 11.21 -7.15
N LEU A 126 8.19 10.19 -6.68
CA LEU A 126 8.60 9.38 -5.52
C LEU A 126 9.88 8.58 -5.81
N LYS A 127 10.01 8.01 -7.01
CA LYS A 127 11.24 7.33 -7.46
C LYS A 127 12.47 8.24 -7.43
N ASN A 128 12.31 9.51 -7.76
CA ASN A 128 13.38 10.50 -7.76
C ASN A 128 13.59 11.15 -6.38
N GLY A 129 12.76 10.82 -5.38
CA GLY A 129 12.78 11.43 -4.05
C GLY A 129 12.25 12.87 -4.00
N ASP A 130 11.56 13.32 -5.06
CA ASP A 130 10.92 14.64 -5.09
C ASP A 130 9.55 14.58 -4.42
N VAL A 131 9.56 14.66 -3.08
CA VAL A 131 8.34 14.53 -2.27
C VAL A 131 7.36 15.68 -2.47
N SER A 132 7.84 16.88 -2.82
CA SER A 132 6.97 18.03 -3.10
C SER A 132 6.21 17.84 -4.41
N ALA A 133 6.90 17.44 -5.48
CA ALA A 133 6.23 17.13 -6.74
C ALA A 133 5.32 15.90 -6.60
N ALA A 134 5.71 14.91 -5.79
CA ALA A 134 4.88 13.76 -5.49
C ALA A 134 3.58 14.16 -4.77
N ALA A 135 3.66 15.05 -3.77
CA ALA A 135 2.49 15.54 -3.04
C ALA A 135 1.50 16.27 -3.96
N ASP A 136 2.00 17.12 -4.87
CA ASP A 136 1.16 17.82 -5.86
C ASP A 136 0.43 16.83 -6.80
N GLU A 137 1.12 15.78 -7.25
CA GLU A 137 0.52 14.75 -8.10
C GLU A 137 -0.43 13.84 -7.34
N PHE A 138 -0.14 13.57 -6.07
CA PHE A 138 -1.03 12.79 -5.21
C PHE A 138 -2.32 13.55 -4.93
N GLU A 139 -2.23 14.86 -4.66
CA GLU A 139 -3.39 15.76 -4.56
C GLU A 139 -4.22 15.72 -5.85
N ASN A 140 -3.56 15.82 -7.01
CA ASN A 140 -4.24 15.76 -8.31
C ASN A 140 -4.94 14.42 -8.54
N TRP A 141 -4.25 13.32 -8.23
CA TRP A 141 -4.80 11.97 -8.34
C TRP A 141 -6.04 11.78 -7.46
N ILE A 142 -6.04 12.25 -6.20
CA ILE A 142 -7.21 12.16 -5.31
C ILE A 142 -8.42 12.88 -5.94
N ARG A 143 -8.20 14.09 -6.48
CA ARG A 143 -9.27 14.87 -7.13
C ARG A 143 -9.85 14.18 -8.35
N LEU A 144 -9.01 13.55 -9.17
CA LEU A 144 -9.45 12.84 -10.38
C LEU A 144 -10.29 11.60 -10.08
N ASN A 145 -10.11 10.97 -8.90
CA ASN A 145 -10.89 9.81 -8.47
C ASN A 145 -12.23 10.16 -7.79
N GLY A 146 -12.62 11.44 -7.75
CA GLY A 146 -13.99 11.84 -7.41
C GLY A 146 -14.19 12.29 -5.96
N ASP A 147 -13.11 12.49 -5.20
CA ASP A 147 -13.21 13.13 -3.89
C ASP A 147 -13.50 14.63 -4.02
N ASP A 148 -14.66 15.08 -3.52
CA ASP A 148 -15.11 16.48 -3.66
C ASP A 148 -14.06 17.45 -3.07
N PRO A 149 -13.47 18.33 -3.90
CA PRO A 149 -12.57 19.41 -3.47
C PRO A 149 -13.16 20.35 -2.42
N ASN A 150 -14.48 20.47 -2.35
CA ASN A 150 -15.18 21.44 -1.52
C ASN A 150 -15.60 20.88 -0.15
N SER A 151 -15.39 19.60 0.11
CA SER A 151 -15.54 19.03 1.44
C SER A 151 -14.28 19.34 2.28
N SER A 152 -14.15 20.59 2.72
CA SER A 152 -13.10 21.02 3.65
C SER A 152 -13.31 20.39 5.04
N GLY A 153 -12.23 20.01 5.72
CA GLY A 153 -12.26 19.43 7.07
C GLY A 153 -11.02 18.60 7.40
N GLU A 154 -10.69 18.52 8.69
CA GLU A 154 -9.70 17.56 9.24
C GLU A 154 -10.28 16.14 9.16
N ASN A 155 -9.43 15.13 8.92
CA ASN A 155 -9.79 13.71 9.00
C ASN A 155 -10.82 13.23 7.94
N LYS A 156 -10.68 13.68 6.69
CA LYS A 156 -11.49 13.17 5.58
C LYS A 156 -10.99 11.78 5.16
N GLU A 157 -11.87 10.77 5.25
CA GLU A 157 -11.64 9.46 4.66
C GLU A 157 -11.69 9.61 3.13
N ILE A 158 -10.51 9.56 2.50
CA ILE A 158 -10.36 9.51 1.05
C ILE A 158 -10.65 8.06 0.66
N ASP A 159 -11.73 7.83 -0.09
CA ASP A 159 -12.03 6.49 -0.61
C ASP A 159 -11.04 6.19 -1.74
N ILE A 160 -9.88 5.66 -1.36
CA ILE A 160 -8.90 5.19 -2.32
C ILE A 160 -9.46 3.89 -2.90
N SER A 161 -9.92 3.93 -4.15
CA SER A 161 -10.45 2.79 -4.90
C SER A 161 -9.48 1.61 -5.11
N TYR A 162 -8.27 1.64 -4.54
CA TYR A 162 -7.17 0.71 -4.85
C TYR A 162 -6.41 0.17 -3.63
N PRO A 163 -7.02 -0.05 -2.44
CA PRO A 163 -6.25 -0.49 -1.29
C PRO A 163 -5.65 -1.88 -1.55
N GLY A 164 -4.38 -2.06 -1.19
CA GLY A 164 -3.68 -3.34 -1.40
C GLY A 164 -3.31 -3.64 -2.87
N LEU A 165 -3.51 -2.67 -3.79
CA LEU A 165 -2.99 -2.75 -5.15
C LEU A 165 -1.61 -2.08 -5.23
N ILE A 166 -0.79 -2.59 -6.16
CA ILE A 166 0.56 -2.10 -6.42
C ILE A 166 0.65 -1.60 -7.85
N PHE A 167 1.01 -0.33 -8.03
CA PHE A 167 1.29 0.26 -9.33
C PHE A 167 2.79 0.26 -9.64
N ASP A 168 3.21 -0.31 -10.76
CA ASP A 168 4.63 -0.47 -11.10
C ASP A 168 5.22 0.67 -11.96
N GLY A 169 4.40 1.69 -12.25
CA GLY A 169 4.72 2.76 -13.22
C GLY A 169 3.88 2.65 -14.49
N GLU A 170 3.33 1.47 -14.80
CA GLU A 170 2.52 1.28 -16.00
C GLU A 170 1.11 0.78 -15.67
N LYS A 171 0.99 -0.14 -14.71
CA LYS A 171 -0.29 -0.77 -14.36
C LYS A 171 -0.34 -1.27 -12.92
N PHE A 172 -1.55 -1.55 -12.45
CA PHE A 172 -1.84 -2.13 -11.15
C PHE A 172 -1.75 -3.65 -11.15
N TYR A 173 -1.30 -4.17 -10.01
CA TYR A 173 -1.23 -5.58 -9.66
C TYR A 173 -1.83 -5.80 -8.27
N ALA A 174 -2.36 -6.99 -8.03
CA ALA A 174 -2.69 -7.41 -6.66
C ALA A 174 -1.41 -7.69 -5.86
N GLU A 175 -1.42 -7.37 -4.56
CA GLU A 175 -0.29 -7.49 -3.63
C GLU A 175 0.55 -8.78 -3.73
N LYS A 176 -0.11 -9.94 -3.86
CA LYS A 176 0.55 -11.26 -3.89
C LYS A 176 1.09 -11.64 -5.27
N GLU A 177 0.70 -10.89 -6.30
CA GLU A 177 1.05 -11.16 -7.69
C GLU A 177 2.21 -10.27 -8.18
N TYR A 178 2.71 -9.36 -7.34
CA TYR A 178 3.78 -8.43 -7.69
C TYR A 178 5.01 -8.60 -6.79
N LYS A 179 6.19 -8.55 -7.41
CA LYS A 179 7.48 -8.54 -6.72
C LYS A 179 8.35 -7.46 -7.32
N GLY A 180 8.83 -6.54 -6.49
CA GLY A 180 9.64 -5.42 -6.93
C GLY A 180 9.27 -4.13 -6.20
N VAL A 181 9.64 -3.01 -6.83
CA VAL A 181 9.42 -1.65 -6.33
C VAL A 181 8.20 -1.05 -7.03
N GLY A 182 7.21 -0.63 -6.26
CA GLY A 182 5.99 -0.01 -6.78
C GLY A 182 5.34 0.96 -5.80
N LEU A 183 4.26 1.60 -6.24
CA LEU A 183 3.36 2.36 -5.38
C LEU A 183 2.31 1.44 -4.78
N LEU A 184 2.34 1.28 -3.47
CA LEU A 184 1.37 0.53 -2.69
C LEU A 184 0.42 1.51 -2.01
N PHE A 185 -0.89 1.33 -2.22
CA PHE A 185 -1.93 2.20 -1.67
C PHE A 185 -2.55 1.58 -0.41
N ASP A 186 -2.70 2.40 0.63
CA ASP A 186 -3.43 2.06 1.86
C ASP A 186 -4.83 2.71 1.85
N THR A 187 -5.74 2.28 2.71
CA THR A 187 -7.12 2.80 2.82
C THR A 187 -7.21 4.22 3.41
N PHE A 188 -6.13 4.75 3.99
CA PHE A 188 -6.15 6.01 4.76
C PHE A 188 -5.36 7.15 4.12
N ALA A 189 -5.57 7.38 2.82
CA ALA A 189 -4.87 8.46 2.10
C ALA A 189 -3.34 8.34 2.11
N LYS A 190 -2.81 7.11 2.16
CA LYS A 190 -1.36 6.84 2.15
C LYS A 190 -0.96 6.08 0.90
N VAL A 191 0.18 6.47 0.35
CA VAL A 191 0.86 5.76 -0.72
C VAL A 191 2.32 5.53 -0.31
N TYR A 192 2.79 4.31 -0.45
CA TYR A 192 4.18 3.95 -0.22
C TYR A 192 4.85 3.61 -1.54
N TYR A 193 5.96 4.27 -1.86
CA TYR A 193 6.85 3.89 -2.94
C TYR A 193 8.04 3.11 -2.38
N GLY A 194 8.24 1.86 -2.81
CA GLY A 194 9.42 1.11 -2.40
C GLY A 194 9.27 -0.39 -2.59
N GLU A 195 10.23 -1.13 -2.03
CA GLU A 195 10.15 -2.58 -1.94
C GLU A 195 9.03 -2.99 -0.98
N GLN A 196 8.31 -4.04 -1.34
CA GLN A 196 7.19 -4.57 -0.59
C GLN A 196 7.24 -6.10 -0.53
N ASN A 197 6.52 -6.65 0.43
CA ASN A 197 6.32 -8.07 0.60
C ASN A 197 4.84 -8.35 0.91
N ASN A 198 4.09 -8.83 -0.09
CA ASN A 198 2.65 -9.13 0.00
C ASN A 198 1.84 -7.94 0.54
N GLY A 199 1.92 -6.79 -0.13
CA GLY A 199 1.09 -5.62 0.21
C GLY A 199 1.52 -4.91 1.50
N THR A 200 2.76 -5.15 1.94
CA THR A 200 3.34 -4.54 3.13
C THR A 200 4.71 -3.94 2.79
N PRO A 201 5.01 -2.69 3.18
CA PRO A 201 6.35 -2.10 3.05
C PRO A 201 7.43 -2.98 3.68
N ASP A 202 8.44 -3.36 2.90
CA ASP A 202 9.50 -4.28 3.34
C ASP A 202 10.77 -4.01 2.51
N GLY A 203 11.61 -3.09 2.99
CA GLY A 203 12.79 -2.58 2.31
C GLY A 203 12.89 -1.05 2.38
N ASN A 204 13.61 -0.43 1.46
CA ASN A 204 13.75 1.04 1.40
C ASN A 204 12.62 1.66 0.56
N GLY A 205 12.19 2.86 0.96
CA GLY A 205 11.08 3.53 0.29
C GLY A 205 10.75 4.94 0.81
N ILE A 206 9.59 5.42 0.40
CA ILE A 206 9.00 6.69 0.80
C ILE A 206 7.51 6.47 1.04
N LEU A 207 7.05 6.73 2.26
CA LEU A 207 5.63 6.86 2.58
C LEU A 207 5.21 8.32 2.33
N LEU A 208 4.10 8.53 1.64
CA LEU A 208 3.43 9.82 1.48
C LEU A 208 2.00 9.69 1.99
N ALA A 209 1.55 10.63 2.82
CA ALA A 209 0.27 10.63 3.49
C ALA A 209 -0.36 12.03 3.47
N THR A 210 -1.68 12.12 3.57
CA THR A 210 -2.41 13.41 3.72
C THR A 210 -3.69 13.21 4.53
N ASN A 211 -4.05 14.14 5.41
CA ASN A 211 -5.34 14.16 6.14
C ASN A 211 -6.02 15.53 6.18
N THR A 212 -5.30 16.62 5.88
CA THR A 212 -5.83 17.99 6.03
C THR A 212 -6.04 18.63 4.66
N TRP A 213 -7.26 19.12 4.45
CA TRP A 213 -7.67 19.83 3.24
C TRP A 213 -7.96 21.29 3.55
N PHE A 214 -7.27 22.18 2.83
CA PHE A 214 -7.45 23.61 3.01
C PHE A 214 -8.54 24.19 2.09
N PRO A 215 -9.24 25.25 2.51
CA PRO A 215 -10.30 25.87 1.71
C PRO A 215 -9.84 26.46 0.36
N ASP A 216 -8.55 26.75 0.21
CA ASP A 216 -7.94 27.23 -1.04
C ASP A 216 -7.61 26.09 -2.01
N GLY A 217 -7.82 24.84 -1.59
CA GLY A 217 -7.52 23.65 -2.38
C GLY A 217 -6.10 23.13 -2.20
N GLY A 218 -5.31 23.64 -1.25
CA GLY A 218 -4.10 22.94 -0.82
C GLY A 218 -4.40 21.70 0.02
N ILE A 219 -3.42 20.81 0.17
CA ILE A 219 -3.41 19.75 1.18
C ILE A 219 -2.14 19.81 2.02
N GLN A 220 -2.22 19.39 3.28
CA GLN A 220 -1.05 19.09 4.10
C GLN A 220 -0.66 17.64 3.88
N PHE A 221 0.60 17.41 3.55
CA PHE A 221 1.16 16.09 3.36
C PHE A 221 2.27 15.81 4.37
N TYR A 222 2.41 14.53 4.68
CA TYR A 222 3.53 13.96 5.42
C TYR A 222 4.27 13.00 4.50
N ALA A 223 5.57 13.19 4.34
CA ALA A 223 6.45 12.31 3.58
C ALA A 223 7.55 11.78 4.50
N GLN A 224 7.75 10.46 4.51
CA GLN A 224 8.80 9.80 5.28
C GLN A 224 9.59 8.87 4.38
N SER A 225 10.90 9.12 4.28
CA SER A 225 11.85 8.21 3.63
C SER A 225 12.65 7.43 4.69
N GLY A 226 13.03 6.18 4.39
CA GLY A 226 13.74 5.34 5.36
C GLY A 226 13.82 3.87 4.98
N THR A 227 13.87 3.00 5.98
CA THR A 227 13.79 1.55 5.84
C THR A 227 12.56 1.02 6.58
N TRP A 228 11.88 0.05 5.99
CA TRP A 228 10.72 -0.64 6.56
C TRP A 228 10.99 -2.13 6.69
N VAL A 229 10.47 -2.73 7.76
CA VAL A 229 10.46 -4.18 7.99
C VAL A 229 9.06 -4.57 8.41
N HIS A 230 8.37 -5.33 7.55
CA HIS A 230 6.99 -5.76 7.78
C HIS A 230 6.03 -4.60 8.14
N GLY A 231 6.17 -3.47 7.43
CA GLY A 231 5.31 -2.29 7.58
C GLY A 231 5.78 -1.31 8.65
N LEU A 232 6.73 -1.67 9.50
CA LEU A 232 7.29 -0.80 10.53
C LEU A 232 8.52 -0.06 10.01
N SER A 233 8.58 1.26 10.17
CA SER A 233 9.80 2.00 9.89
C SER A 233 10.85 1.74 10.97
N VAL A 234 12.09 1.51 10.55
CA VAL A 234 13.20 1.14 11.45
C VAL A 234 14.48 1.88 11.06
N GLY A 235 15.30 2.19 12.06
CA GLY A 235 16.58 2.85 11.82
C GLY A 235 16.40 4.31 11.40
N GLN A 236 17.26 4.81 10.51
CA GLN A 236 17.26 6.21 10.09
C GLN A 236 16.08 6.52 9.16
N ALA A 237 15.44 7.66 9.39
CA ALA A 237 14.37 8.18 8.55
C ALA A 237 14.43 9.70 8.45
N GLU A 238 14.05 10.22 7.28
CA GLU A 238 13.88 11.65 7.01
C GLU A 238 12.41 11.92 6.76
N ILE A 239 11.86 12.93 7.45
CA ILE A 239 10.44 13.28 7.40
C ILE A 239 10.30 14.73 6.97
N ILE A 240 9.34 14.97 6.09
CA ILE A 240 8.89 16.29 5.67
C ILE A 240 7.37 16.34 5.86
N ASP A 241 6.90 17.28 6.66
CA ASP A 241 5.49 17.62 6.77
C ASP A 241 5.32 19.04 6.19
N SER A 242 4.56 19.13 5.10
CA SER A 242 4.42 20.35 4.32
C SER A 242 3.09 20.47 3.61
N VAL A 243 2.86 21.60 2.95
CA VAL A 243 1.70 21.82 2.08
C VAL A 243 2.04 21.71 0.61
N THR A 244 1.06 21.33 -0.21
CA THR A 244 1.19 21.34 -1.66
C THR A 244 1.28 22.75 -2.22
N SER A 245 1.78 22.86 -3.46
CA SER A 245 2.04 24.15 -4.12
C SER A 245 0.80 25.00 -4.37
N LYS A 246 -0.40 24.43 -4.23
CA LYS A 246 -1.67 25.16 -4.33
C LYS A 246 -2.06 25.88 -3.04
N HIS A 247 -1.53 25.47 -1.89
CA HIS A 247 -1.81 26.16 -0.63
C HIS A 247 -1.05 27.49 -0.57
N SER A 248 -1.67 28.51 0.03
CA SER A 248 -0.90 29.66 0.49
C SER A 248 0.18 29.20 1.47
N GLN A 249 1.40 29.72 1.32
CA GLN A 249 2.41 29.52 2.37
C GLN A 249 2.18 30.44 3.56
N GLU A 250 1.26 31.41 3.49
CA GLU A 250 0.89 32.26 4.64
C GLU A 250 0.14 31.44 5.69
N ASP A 251 0.55 31.57 6.96
CA ASP A 251 -0.01 30.85 8.13
C ASP A 251 0.14 29.32 8.10
N PHE A 252 1.09 28.80 7.30
CA PHE A 252 1.44 27.39 7.24
C PHE A 252 2.43 26.98 8.36
N TRP A 253 2.34 25.71 8.79
CA TRP A 253 3.22 25.06 9.76
C TRP A 253 3.75 23.74 9.21
N GLY A 254 5.07 23.62 9.11
CA GLY A 254 5.76 22.47 8.56
C GLY A 254 6.86 21.94 9.46
N TRP A 255 7.34 20.76 9.10
CA TRP A 255 8.36 20.04 9.86
C TRP A 255 9.37 19.40 8.93
N GLN A 256 10.64 19.49 9.30
CA GLN A 256 11.73 18.70 8.74
C GLN A 256 12.39 17.95 9.89
N ILE A 257 12.47 16.63 9.77
CA ILE A 257 12.95 15.78 10.87
C ILE A 257 13.92 14.74 10.32
N SER A 258 15.11 14.68 10.90
CA SER A 258 16.02 13.55 10.76
C SER A 258 15.96 12.74 12.04
N CYS A 259 15.54 11.48 11.98
CA CYS A 259 15.35 10.66 13.17
C CYS A 259 15.95 9.25 13.03
N THR A 260 16.08 8.58 14.16
CA THR A 260 16.33 7.15 14.24
C THR A 260 15.22 6.51 15.07
N TYR A 261 14.44 5.63 14.44
CA TYR A 261 13.40 4.86 15.11
C TYR A 261 13.97 3.68 15.89
N ASP A 262 13.32 3.37 17.00
CA ASP A 262 13.41 2.08 17.66
C ASP A 262 12.57 1.01 16.93
N ASN A 263 12.41 -0.17 17.52
CA ASN A 263 11.64 -1.27 16.90
C ASN A 263 10.11 -1.13 17.03
N GLN A 264 9.61 -0.01 17.54
CA GLN A 264 8.19 0.30 17.73
C GLN A 264 7.80 1.64 17.08
N GLU A 265 8.63 2.14 16.16
CA GLU A 265 8.48 3.44 15.50
C GLU A 265 8.45 4.62 16.49
N VAL A 266 9.07 4.48 17.66
CA VAL A 266 9.36 5.59 18.58
C VAL A 266 10.72 6.18 18.20
N MET A 267 10.81 7.51 18.10
CA MET A 267 12.08 8.19 17.77
C MET A 267 13.05 8.07 18.95
N ASP A 268 14.05 7.21 18.84
CA ASP A 268 15.13 7.10 19.82
C ASP A 268 15.97 8.38 19.85
N THR A 269 16.24 8.94 18.67
CA THR A 269 16.80 10.29 18.51
C THR A 269 16.13 11.02 17.35
N ALA A 270 15.95 12.33 17.45
CA ALA A 270 15.57 13.16 16.31
C ALA A 270 16.14 14.57 16.41
N ASP A 271 16.59 15.10 15.27
CA ASP A 271 16.82 16.51 15.02
C ASP A 271 15.55 17.05 14.33
N VAL A 272 14.87 18.00 14.96
CA VAL A 272 13.59 18.53 14.46
C VAL A 272 13.73 20.02 14.18
N THR A 273 13.35 20.40 12.97
CA THR A 273 13.21 21.79 12.54
C THR A 273 11.74 22.04 12.21
N GLN A 274 11.12 22.93 12.98
CA GLN A 274 9.78 23.43 12.68
C GLN A 274 9.88 24.72 11.86
N ILE A 275 9.10 24.81 10.80
CA ILE A 275 9.04 25.98 9.92
C ILE A 275 7.62 26.55 9.97
N CYS A 276 7.49 27.86 10.10
CA CYS A 276 6.21 28.52 9.89
C CYS A 276 6.36 29.88 9.21
N VAL A 277 5.28 30.39 8.64
CA VAL A 277 5.26 31.70 8.01
C VAL A 277 4.22 32.57 8.71
N ILE A 278 4.67 33.67 9.31
CA ILE A 278 3.80 34.61 10.04
C ILE A 278 4.03 36.01 9.49
N ASP A 279 2.94 36.70 9.13
CA ASP A 279 2.98 38.02 8.50
C ASP A 279 3.88 38.09 7.25
N GLY A 280 4.02 36.97 6.54
CA GLY A 280 4.84 36.84 5.31
C GLY A 280 6.34 36.62 5.54
N GLU A 281 6.77 36.45 6.79
CA GLU A 281 8.16 36.13 7.14
C GLU A 281 8.27 34.69 7.67
N GLU A 282 9.34 33.99 7.28
CA GLU A 282 9.59 32.61 7.69
C GLU A 282 10.26 32.55 9.08
N HIS A 283 9.86 31.59 9.90
CA HIS A 283 10.41 31.35 11.22
C HIS A 283 10.79 29.88 11.39
N GLU A 284 12.02 29.67 11.85
CA GLU A 284 12.58 28.34 12.11
C GLU A 284 12.81 28.11 13.61
N PHE A 285 12.45 26.93 14.09
CA PHE A 285 12.62 26.50 15.48
C PHE A 285 13.22 25.10 15.55
N ASP A 286 14.40 25.00 16.14
CA ASP A 286 15.12 23.73 16.28
C ASP A 286 15.01 23.17 17.69
N PHE A 287 14.82 21.86 17.78
CA PHE A 287 14.86 21.12 19.04
C PHE A 287 15.17 19.64 18.81
N HIS A 288 15.58 18.97 19.89
CA HIS A 288 16.03 17.59 19.82
C HIS A 288 15.11 16.65 20.63
N VAL A 289 15.00 15.42 20.14
CA VAL A 289 14.34 14.30 20.79
C VAL A 289 15.38 13.27 21.21
N ALA A 290 15.25 12.74 22.42
CA ALA A 290 15.98 11.57 22.90
C ALA A 290 15.05 10.62 23.67
N HIS A 291 15.11 9.33 23.35
CA HIS A 291 14.27 8.27 23.91
C HIS A 291 12.77 8.60 23.84
N GLY A 292 12.31 9.10 22.69
CA GLY A 292 10.94 9.49 22.42
C GLY A 292 10.48 10.76 23.12
N LYS A 293 11.37 11.55 23.73
CA LYS A 293 11.02 12.76 24.49
C LYS A 293 11.89 13.96 24.11
N LEU A 294 11.32 15.15 24.20
CA LEU A 294 12.06 16.40 23.99
C LEU A 294 13.14 16.62 25.05
N ILE A 295 14.27 17.18 24.63
CA ILE A 295 15.40 17.51 25.52
C ILE A 295 15.17 18.88 26.18
N SER A 296 14.49 18.88 27.33
CA SER A 296 14.11 20.14 28.01
C SER A 296 15.24 21.06 28.48
N SER A 297 16.48 20.60 28.52
CA SER A 297 17.62 21.44 28.91
C SER A 297 18.02 22.46 27.84
N GLU A 298 17.47 22.36 26.63
CA GLU A 298 17.88 23.19 25.48
C GLU A 298 17.13 24.51 25.39
N TRP A 299 16.01 24.66 26.10
CA TRP A 299 15.18 25.85 26.05
C TRP A 299 15.15 26.62 27.37
N ASN A 300 14.77 27.89 27.27
CA ASN A 300 14.61 28.78 28.43
C ASN A 300 13.12 29.04 28.66
N LEU A 301 12.65 28.87 29.90
CA LEU A 301 11.23 29.06 30.28
C LEU A 301 10.24 28.27 29.39
N ASN A 302 10.62 27.05 28.96
CA ASN A 302 9.85 26.21 28.04
C ASN A 302 9.50 26.89 26.71
N ARG A 303 10.37 27.80 26.23
CA ARG A 303 10.15 28.53 25.00
C ARG A 303 11.31 28.32 24.03
N ILE A 304 10.98 27.94 22.81
CA ILE A 304 11.89 27.81 21.68
C ILE A 304 11.83 29.12 20.89
N THR A 305 12.99 29.71 20.62
CA THR A 305 13.10 31.00 19.93
C THR A 305 13.43 30.80 18.46
N CYS A 306 12.95 31.73 17.62
CA CYS A 306 13.24 31.73 16.19
C CYS A 306 14.75 31.82 15.93
N GLN A 307 15.26 31.00 15.00
CA GLN A 307 16.68 30.96 14.62
C GLN A 307 17.04 31.92 13.47
N LEU A 308 16.04 32.38 12.69
CA LEU A 308 16.27 33.18 11.49
C LEU A 308 16.42 34.69 11.75
N HIS A 309 15.86 35.19 12.85
CA HIS A 309 15.70 36.63 13.08
C HIS A 309 16.32 37.10 14.41
N ASP A 310 17.16 38.13 14.36
CA ASP A 310 17.68 38.80 15.54
C ASP A 310 16.56 39.48 16.35
N ASN A 311 16.51 39.23 17.66
CA ASN A 311 15.50 39.78 18.58
C ASN A 311 14.03 39.48 18.17
N CYS A 312 13.80 38.34 17.51
CA CYS A 312 12.45 37.90 17.18
C CYS A 312 11.59 37.70 18.44
N ARG A 313 10.34 38.16 18.38
CA ARG A 313 9.34 37.91 19.44
C ARG A 313 8.47 36.70 19.18
N ILE A 314 8.63 36.06 18.03
CA ILE A 314 7.90 34.84 17.71
C ILE A 314 8.66 33.67 18.34
N GLY A 315 7.93 32.81 19.02
CA GLY A 315 8.47 31.61 19.67
C GLY A 315 7.40 30.58 19.89
N VAL A 316 7.86 29.34 20.09
CA VAL A 316 7.01 28.19 20.37
C VAL A 316 7.06 27.92 21.86
N ASN A 317 5.91 27.88 22.52
CA ASN A 317 5.85 27.41 23.90
C ASN A 317 5.69 25.89 23.91
N VAL A 318 6.38 25.24 24.83
CA VAL A 318 6.28 23.80 25.07
C VAL A 318 5.39 23.58 26.30
N ASP A 319 4.17 23.12 26.06
CA ASP A 319 3.13 23.02 27.09
C ASP A 319 3.29 21.79 27.98
N ASP A 320 3.73 20.66 27.41
CA ASP A 320 3.93 19.43 28.15
C ASP A 320 5.05 18.56 27.57
N VAL A 321 6.21 18.62 28.23
CA VAL A 321 7.40 17.86 27.82
C VAL A 321 7.30 16.36 28.14
N ASN A 322 6.35 15.95 29.00
CA ASN A 322 6.34 14.61 29.57
C ASN A 322 5.19 13.72 29.12
N SER A 323 4.16 14.26 28.46
CA SER A 323 2.95 13.50 28.11
C SER A 323 2.95 12.87 26.72
N VAL A 324 3.92 13.19 25.87
CA VAL A 324 3.93 12.76 24.47
C VAL A 324 5.19 11.97 24.13
N PHE A 325 5.01 10.82 23.47
CA PHE A 325 6.10 10.05 22.87
C PHE A 325 6.20 10.41 21.39
N PHE A 326 7.33 11.00 21.02
CA PHE A 326 7.68 11.30 19.64
C PHE A 326 7.85 9.97 18.88
N ALA A 327 6.85 9.64 18.08
CA ALA A 327 6.75 8.39 17.33
C ALA A 327 6.23 8.69 15.92
N ASN A 328 6.36 7.72 14.99
CA ASN A 328 5.77 7.83 13.66
C ASN A 328 4.25 8.06 13.79
N PRO A 329 3.73 9.23 13.40
CA PRO A 329 2.29 9.46 13.45
C PRO A 329 1.57 8.63 12.38
N TRP A 330 2.23 8.32 11.25
CA TRP A 330 1.63 7.67 10.10
C TRP A 330 2.12 6.23 9.93
N THR A 331 1.76 5.36 10.88
CA THR A 331 2.08 3.92 10.78
C THR A 331 1.35 3.28 9.59
N TRP A 332 2.00 2.33 8.90
CA TRP A 332 1.35 1.56 7.83
C TRP A 332 0.15 0.77 8.37
N GLY A 333 -1.00 0.82 7.69
CA GLY A 333 -2.24 0.17 8.16
C GLY A 333 -2.91 0.82 9.39
N GLY A 334 -2.35 1.90 9.95
CA GLY A 334 -2.98 2.68 11.03
C GLY A 334 -4.06 3.64 10.52
N GLU A 335 -5.16 3.79 11.28
CA GLU A 335 -6.40 4.45 10.84
C GLU A 335 -6.32 5.97 10.67
N MET A 336 -5.35 6.67 11.27
CA MET A 336 -5.09 8.12 11.13
C MET A 336 -3.87 8.52 11.98
N PRO A 337 -3.27 9.72 11.80
CA PRO A 337 -2.18 10.14 12.66
C PRO A 337 -2.64 10.18 14.11
N MET A 338 -1.87 9.56 15.00
CA MET A 338 -2.20 9.58 16.43
C MET A 338 -2.06 11.02 16.95
N ASP A 339 -3.20 11.70 17.13
CA ASP A 339 -3.32 13.10 17.63
C ASP A 339 -2.47 13.40 18.88
N LEU A 340 -2.10 12.35 19.62
CA LEU A 340 -1.40 12.42 20.90
C LEU A 340 0.13 12.30 20.82
N ASN A 341 0.73 12.11 19.64
CA ASN A 341 2.13 11.66 19.55
C ASN A 341 3.16 12.66 18.98
N PHE A 342 2.75 13.78 18.39
CA PHE A 342 3.73 14.71 17.78
C PHE A 342 3.34 16.19 17.85
N PHE A 343 2.11 16.54 17.46
CA PHE A 343 1.72 17.95 17.22
C PHE A 343 1.06 18.65 18.42
N GLY A 344 0.60 17.90 19.44
CA GLY A 344 -0.21 18.43 20.55
C GLY A 344 0.54 19.08 21.71
N VAL A 345 1.88 19.21 21.65
CA VAL A 345 2.71 19.71 22.77
C VAL A 345 3.08 21.19 22.67
N PHE A 346 2.73 21.85 21.58
CA PHE A 346 3.16 23.22 21.29
C PHE A 346 1.98 24.19 21.32
N SER A 347 2.18 25.34 21.96
CA SER A 347 1.26 26.49 21.87
C SER A 347 1.98 27.76 21.45
N TRP A 348 1.20 28.65 20.82
CA TRP A 348 1.71 29.87 20.20
C TRP A 348 1.61 31.06 21.14
N GLY A 349 2.70 31.82 21.26
CA GLY A 349 2.75 33.05 22.05
C GLY A 349 3.58 34.12 21.36
N THR A 350 2.99 35.30 21.20
CA THR A 350 3.68 36.53 20.73
C THR A 350 4.34 37.31 21.87
#